data_AF-A0A7C6NCW0-F1
#
_entry.id   AF-A0A7C6NCW0-F1
#
_cell.length_a   1.000
_cell.length_b   1.000
_cell.length_c   1.000
_cell.angle_alpha   90.00
_cell.angle_beta   90.00
_cell.angle_gamma   90.00
#
_symmetry.space_group_name_H-M   'P 1'
#
loop_
_entity.id
_entity.type
_entity.pdbx_description
1 polymer ?
#
loop_
_entity_poly.entity_id
_entity_poly.type
_entity_poly.pdbx_seq_one_letter_code
_entity_poly.pdbx_strand_id
1 'polypeptide(L)'
;MVEAEDRVKTPFAVVTWFKPEQQVQLTGIESYARLQDELDKLRPSPNLFYAFKVEGTFEYVQTRSVPPQSKPYPPLVEVTDIQPTFEFHDVEGTLAGFWCPSYAGGANMPGYHLHFLREDCTGGGHLLECKLAEGSAAVDITTEFHMYLPENDHFTHVDLGSVEKVDIERAEQQINIYNGAEAWRF
;
A
#
# COMPACT_ATOMS: atom_id res chain seq x y z
N MET A 1 -1.39 -6.27 -17.40
CA MET A 1 -2.02 -5.01 -16.94
C MET A 1 -2.45 -4.20 -18.14
N VAL A 2 -3.27 -3.17 -17.95
CA VAL A 2 -3.62 -2.20 -19.01
C VAL A 2 -3.24 -0.82 -18.50
N GLU A 3 -2.56 -0.03 -19.33
CA GLU A 3 -2.24 1.36 -19.01
C GLU A 3 -3.53 2.19 -18.89
N ALA A 4 -3.63 2.99 -17.84
CA ALA A 4 -4.80 3.82 -17.62
C ALA A 4 -4.80 5.02 -18.56
N GLU A 5 -5.89 5.24 -19.29
CA GLU A 5 -6.07 6.45 -20.09
C GLU A 5 -6.27 7.68 -19.19
N ASP A 6 -5.81 8.86 -19.61
CA ASP A 6 -5.87 10.12 -18.84
C ASP A 6 -7.28 10.50 -18.34
N ARG A 7 -8.33 10.02 -19.00
CA ARG A 7 -9.73 10.30 -18.65
C ARG A 7 -10.29 9.39 -17.55
N VAL A 8 -9.56 8.36 -17.14
CA VAL A 8 -9.98 7.45 -16.08
C VAL A 8 -10.08 8.23 -14.76
N LYS A 9 -11.15 7.99 -14.02
CA LYS A 9 -11.38 8.59 -12.70
C LYS A 9 -11.02 7.58 -11.61
N THR A 10 -10.62 8.09 -10.46
CA THR A 10 -10.34 7.29 -9.27
C THR A 10 -11.17 7.77 -8.08
N PRO A 11 -11.73 6.86 -7.26
CA PRO A 11 -12.33 7.23 -5.98
C PRO A 11 -11.28 7.49 -4.89
N PHE A 12 -10.05 7.00 -5.06
CA PHE A 12 -8.95 7.17 -4.11
C PHE A 12 -7.60 6.96 -4.80
N ALA A 13 -6.66 7.90 -4.65
CA ALA A 13 -5.28 7.75 -5.09
C ALA A 13 -4.36 8.60 -4.21
N VAL A 14 -3.12 8.12 -4.05
CA VAL A 14 -2.06 8.85 -3.37
C VAL A 14 -0.89 8.94 -4.36
N VAL A 15 -0.44 10.16 -4.62
CA VAL A 15 0.61 10.43 -5.62
C VAL A 15 1.56 11.49 -5.08
N THR A 16 2.82 11.43 -5.52
CA THR A 16 3.82 12.45 -5.22
C THR A 16 4.75 12.61 -6.42
N TRP A 17 5.41 13.76 -6.51
CA TRP A 17 6.56 13.94 -7.39
C TRP A 17 7.80 13.40 -6.71
N PHE A 18 8.00 12.08 -6.82
CA PHE A 18 9.05 11.36 -6.10
C PHE A 18 10.46 11.92 -6.38
N LYS A 19 11.13 12.35 -5.31
CA LYS A 19 12.52 12.85 -5.33
C LYS A 19 13.28 12.20 -4.17
N PRO A 20 14.00 11.09 -4.41
CA PRO A 20 14.60 10.35 -3.32
C PRO A 20 15.74 11.13 -2.66
N GLU A 21 15.70 11.32 -1.36
CA GLU A 21 16.84 11.88 -0.60
C GLU A 21 17.86 10.81 -0.23
N GLN A 22 17.43 9.56 -0.08
CA GLN A 22 18.28 8.45 0.32
C GLN A 22 17.97 7.21 -0.52
N GLN A 23 19.00 6.41 -0.78
CA GLN A 23 18.91 5.12 -1.44
C GLN A 23 19.89 4.14 -0.79
N VAL A 24 19.45 2.90 -0.58
CA VAL A 24 20.25 1.81 -0.01
C VAL A 24 20.12 0.55 -0.84
N GLN A 25 21.17 -0.27 -0.85
CA GLN A 25 21.12 -1.62 -1.42
C GLN A 25 20.47 -2.58 -0.42
N LEU A 26 19.65 -3.49 -0.95
CA LEU A 26 19.01 -4.56 -0.21
C LEU A 26 19.43 -5.91 -0.80
N THR A 27 19.68 -6.89 0.05
CA THR A 27 20.04 -8.25 -0.36
C THR A 27 19.49 -9.26 0.66
N GLY A 28 18.92 -10.35 0.15
CA GLY A 28 18.44 -11.46 0.98
C GLY A 28 17.32 -11.08 1.95
N ILE A 29 16.32 -10.32 1.50
CA ILE A 29 15.16 -9.98 2.33
C ILE A 29 14.14 -11.12 2.27
N GLU A 30 13.99 -11.83 3.39
CA GLU A 30 13.26 -13.10 3.45
C GLU A 30 11.73 -12.96 3.66
N SER A 31 11.23 -11.76 3.95
CA SER A 31 9.79 -11.46 4.10
C SER A 31 9.49 -9.97 4.02
N TYR A 32 8.21 -9.63 3.86
CA TYR A 32 7.72 -8.26 3.87
C TYR A 32 7.97 -7.58 5.22
N ALA A 33 7.82 -8.29 6.34
CA ALA A 33 8.17 -7.74 7.65
C ALA A 33 9.65 -7.36 7.73
N ARG A 34 10.56 -8.19 7.18
CA ARG A 34 11.99 -7.86 7.11
C ARG A 34 12.26 -6.70 6.16
N LEU A 35 11.51 -6.56 5.07
CA LEU A 35 11.58 -5.39 4.21
C LEU A 35 11.18 -4.12 4.98
N GLN A 36 10.08 -4.17 5.74
CA GLN A 36 9.63 -3.05 6.57
C GLN A 36 10.69 -2.64 7.61
N ASP A 37 11.36 -3.62 8.25
CA ASP A 37 12.47 -3.35 9.17
C ASP A 37 13.63 -2.59 8.50
N GLU A 38 13.95 -2.90 7.24
CA GLU A 38 14.99 -2.18 6.48
C GLU A 38 14.53 -0.78 6.07
N LEU A 39 13.27 -0.64 5.61
CA LEU A 39 12.69 0.65 5.25
C LEU A 39 12.55 1.58 6.45
N ASP A 40 12.29 1.04 7.65
CA ASP A 40 12.19 1.80 8.90
C ASP A 40 13.49 2.54 9.25
N LYS A 41 14.65 1.98 8.88
CA LYS A 41 15.96 2.62 9.08
C LYS A 41 16.12 3.89 8.25
N LEU A 42 15.31 4.07 7.20
CA LEU A 42 15.32 5.24 6.32
C LEU A 42 14.35 6.34 6.80
N ARG A 43 13.55 6.08 7.84
CA ARG A 43 12.53 7.00 8.37
C ARG A 43 13.03 7.68 9.65
N PRO A 44 13.57 8.91 9.60
CA PRO A 44 14.10 9.59 10.78
C PRO A 44 13.04 9.95 11.84
N SER A 45 11.74 9.89 11.50
CA SER A 45 10.64 10.27 12.39
C SER A 45 9.37 9.49 12.07
N PRO A 46 8.60 9.03 13.08
CA PRO A 46 7.28 8.43 12.87
C PRO A 46 6.19 9.48 12.56
N ASN A 47 6.53 10.77 12.52
CA ASN A 47 5.53 11.85 12.37
C ASN A 47 5.46 12.45 10.96
N LEU A 48 6.27 11.95 10.02
CA LEU A 48 6.30 12.42 8.63
C LEU A 48 5.75 11.36 7.68
N PHE A 49 5.31 11.78 6.50
CA PHE A 49 4.97 10.86 5.42
C PHE A 49 6.24 10.47 4.66
N TYR A 50 6.23 9.29 4.06
CA TYR A 50 7.33 8.83 3.21
C TYR A 50 6.77 8.16 1.97
N ALA A 51 7.35 8.43 0.81
CA ALA A 51 7.16 7.60 -0.36
C ALA A 51 8.36 6.67 -0.52
N PHE A 52 8.08 5.42 -0.88
CA PHE A 52 9.10 4.40 -1.08
C PHE A 52 9.03 3.85 -2.49
N LYS A 53 10.22 3.59 -3.05
CA LYS A 53 10.39 2.82 -4.27
C LYS A 53 11.43 1.73 -4.02
N VAL A 54 11.06 0.47 -4.22
CA VAL A 54 11.98 -0.68 -4.13
C VAL A 54 12.02 -1.35 -5.49
N GLU A 55 13.21 -1.46 -6.07
CA GLU A 55 13.44 -2.05 -7.39
C GLU A 55 14.41 -3.21 -7.25
N GLY A 56 14.13 -4.34 -7.92
CA GLY A 56 15.03 -5.49 -7.91
C GLY A 56 14.37 -6.79 -8.34
N THR A 57 15.04 -7.88 -7.96
CA THR A 57 14.64 -9.25 -8.28
C THR A 57 14.03 -9.90 -7.05
N PHE A 58 12.77 -10.29 -7.16
CA PHE A 58 11.98 -10.91 -6.11
C PHE A 58 11.90 -12.42 -6.34
N GLU A 59 12.30 -13.21 -5.35
CA GLU A 59 12.09 -14.66 -5.36
C GLU A 59 10.59 -14.99 -5.26
N TYR A 60 9.84 -14.14 -4.55
CA TYR A 60 8.41 -14.29 -4.36
C TYR A 60 7.74 -12.93 -4.18
N VAL A 61 6.58 -12.73 -4.81
CA VAL A 61 5.67 -11.64 -4.51
C VAL A 61 4.24 -12.18 -4.50
N GLN A 62 3.50 -11.90 -3.43
CA GLN A 62 2.06 -12.11 -3.37
C GLN A 62 1.36 -10.76 -3.45
N THR A 63 0.45 -10.62 -4.41
CA THR A 63 -0.39 -9.44 -4.56
C THR A 63 -1.87 -9.81 -4.54
N ARG A 64 -2.70 -8.79 -4.50
CA ARG A 64 -4.14 -8.88 -4.73
C ARG A 64 -4.63 -7.81 -5.69
N SER A 65 -5.79 -8.04 -6.28
CA SER A 65 -6.50 -7.03 -7.06
C SER A 65 -7.99 -7.08 -6.73
N VAL A 66 -8.61 -5.93 -6.51
CA VAL A 66 -10.03 -5.83 -6.19
C VAL A 66 -10.84 -5.90 -7.49
N PRO A 67 -11.83 -6.80 -7.62
CA PRO A 67 -12.61 -6.91 -8.85
C PRO A 67 -13.49 -5.66 -9.08
N PRO A 68 -13.94 -5.40 -10.32
CA PRO A 68 -14.89 -4.33 -10.60
C PRO A 68 -16.19 -4.49 -9.81
N GLN A 69 -16.70 -3.38 -9.27
CA GLN A 69 -17.94 -3.35 -8.48
C GLN A 69 -19.07 -2.67 -9.26
N SER A 70 -20.31 -3.03 -8.94
CA SER A 70 -21.53 -2.41 -9.48
C SER A 70 -22.39 -1.84 -8.37
N LYS A 71 -23.19 -0.82 -8.67
CA LYS A 71 -24.15 -0.26 -7.70
C LYS A 71 -25.24 -1.29 -7.34
N PRO A 72 -25.72 -1.34 -6.08
CA PRO A 72 -25.19 -0.61 -4.92
C PRO A 72 -23.81 -1.15 -4.53
N TYR A 73 -22.85 -0.24 -4.32
CA TYR A 73 -21.48 -0.65 -4.01
C TYR A 73 -21.41 -1.25 -2.60
N PRO A 74 -20.83 -2.44 -2.42
CA PRO A 74 -20.62 -3.02 -1.10
C PRO A 74 -19.51 -2.28 -0.33
N PRO A 75 -19.48 -2.42 1.01
CA PRO A 75 -18.32 -2.03 1.81
C PRO A 75 -17.03 -2.70 1.31
N LEU A 76 -15.91 -1.98 1.35
CA LEU A 76 -14.63 -2.47 0.81
C LEU A 76 -14.20 -3.80 1.45
N VAL A 77 -14.41 -3.95 2.78
CA VAL A 77 -14.07 -5.18 3.51
C VAL A 77 -14.73 -6.43 2.90
N GLU A 78 -15.99 -6.33 2.47
CA GLU A 78 -16.72 -7.44 1.85
C GLU A 78 -16.14 -7.81 0.47
N VAL A 79 -15.65 -6.80 -0.26
CA VAL A 79 -15.00 -7.04 -1.57
C VAL A 79 -13.66 -7.71 -1.39
N THR A 80 -12.91 -7.28 -0.37
CA THR A 80 -11.55 -7.77 -0.13
C THR A 80 -11.52 -9.19 0.44
N ASP A 81 -12.61 -9.65 1.06
CA ASP A 81 -12.74 -11.03 1.56
C ASP A 81 -12.77 -12.07 0.42
N ILE A 82 -13.18 -11.68 -0.80
CA ILE A 82 -13.30 -12.58 -1.96
C ILE A 82 -12.35 -12.24 -3.11
N GLN A 83 -11.40 -11.32 -2.88
CA GLN A 83 -10.52 -10.83 -3.93
C GLN A 83 -9.54 -11.91 -4.41
N PRO A 84 -9.23 -11.96 -5.71
CA PRO A 84 -8.17 -12.81 -6.21
C PRO A 84 -6.81 -12.36 -5.67
N THR A 85 -6.01 -13.33 -5.23
CA THR A 85 -4.58 -13.18 -4.99
C THR A 85 -3.80 -13.70 -6.18
N PHE A 86 -2.59 -13.16 -6.37
CA PHE A 86 -1.68 -13.53 -7.44
C PHE A 86 -0.30 -13.75 -6.85
N GLU A 87 0.39 -14.77 -7.33
CA GLU A 87 1.73 -15.12 -6.89
C GLU A 87 2.68 -15.02 -8.09
N PHE A 88 3.81 -14.37 -7.85
CA PHE A 88 4.90 -14.24 -8.81
C PHE A 88 6.15 -14.81 -8.17
N HIS A 89 6.94 -15.54 -8.97
CA HIS A 89 8.19 -16.17 -8.54
C HIS A 89 9.31 -15.75 -9.48
N ASP A 90 10.50 -15.56 -8.93
CA ASP A 90 11.72 -15.22 -9.67
C ASP A 90 11.49 -14.10 -10.69
N VAL A 91 10.99 -12.97 -10.20
CA VAL A 91 10.45 -11.87 -11.02
C VAL A 91 11.16 -10.56 -10.75
N GLU A 92 11.48 -9.83 -11.81
CA GLU A 92 11.96 -8.45 -11.72
C GLU A 92 10.76 -7.49 -11.66
N GLY A 93 10.88 -6.45 -10.84
CA GLY A 93 9.84 -5.43 -10.75
C GLY A 93 10.10 -4.34 -9.73
N THR A 94 9.03 -3.62 -9.43
CA THR A 94 9.06 -2.44 -8.58
C THR A 94 7.95 -2.51 -7.54
N LEU A 95 8.29 -2.31 -6.28
CA LEU A 95 7.35 -1.88 -5.25
C LEU A 95 7.34 -0.37 -5.18
N ALA A 96 6.15 0.22 -5.13
CA ALA A 96 5.97 1.64 -4.90
C ALA A 96 4.81 1.89 -3.96
N GLY A 97 4.94 2.90 -3.10
CA GLY A 97 3.86 3.26 -2.20
C GLY A 97 4.32 4.18 -1.08
N PHE A 98 3.59 4.18 0.02
CA PHE A 98 3.75 5.18 1.07
C PHE A 98 3.79 4.56 2.46
N TRP A 99 4.47 5.26 3.36
CA TRP A 99 4.27 5.12 4.80
C TRP A 99 3.53 6.34 5.33
N CYS A 100 2.43 6.12 6.07
CA CYS A 100 1.66 7.19 6.69
C CYS A 100 1.75 7.15 8.22
N PRO A 101 1.89 8.31 8.90
CA PRO A 101 1.79 8.42 10.35
C PRO A 101 0.46 7.93 10.91
N SER A 102 0.46 7.48 12.17
CA SER A 102 -0.74 7.00 12.86
C SER A 102 -1.85 8.06 12.95
N TYR A 103 -1.48 9.34 13.11
CA TYR A 103 -2.44 10.46 13.19
C TYR A 103 -3.18 10.73 11.87
N ALA A 104 -2.69 10.17 10.75
CA ALA A 104 -3.33 10.29 9.44
C ALA A 104 -4.46 9.25 9.23
N GLY A 105 -4.73 8.40 10.24
CA GLY A 105 -5.81 7.43 10.19
C GLY A 105 -7.17 8.09 9.91
N GLY A 106 -7.93 7.49 9.00
CA GLY A 106 -9.21 7.99 8.50
C GLY A 106 -9.09 8.84 7.22
N ALA A 107 -7.98 9.57 7.04
CA ALA A 107 -7.67 10.25 5.77
C ALA A 107 -6.84 9.36 4.83
N ASN A 108 -5.98 8.50 5.39
CA ASN A 108 -5.18 7.53 4.66
C ASN A 108 -4.98 6.26 5.51
N MET A 109 -4.17 5.31 5.02
CA MET A 109 -3.85 4.04 5.67
C MET A 109 -2.55 4.17 6.49
N PRO A 110 -2.59 4.14 7.85
CA PRO A 110 -1.40 4.21 8.67
C PRO A 110 -0.44 3.02 8.48
N GLY A 111 0.86 3.30 8.44
CA GLY A 111 1.87 2.27 8.14
C GLY A 111 2.15 2.15 6.65
N TYR A 112 2.71 1.01 6.23
CA TYR A 112 3.14 0.76 4.86
C TYR A 112 1.97 0.31 3.96
N HIS A 113 1.72 1.08 2.90
CA HIS A 113 0.83 0.69 1.80
C HIS A 113 1.65 0.64 0.51
N LEU A 114 2.02 -0.57 0.07
CA LEU A 114 2.85 -0.78 -1.11
C LEU A 114 2.10 -1.57 -2.19
N HIS A 115 2.34 -1.23 -3.45
CA HIS A 115 1.87 -1.96 -4.62
C HIS A 115 3.07 -2.47 -5.40
N PHE A 116 2.91 -3.60 -6.08
CA PHE A 116 3.91 -4.21 -6.94
C PHE A 116 3.53 -4.08 -8.41
N LEU A 117 4.52 -3.88 -9.27
CA LEU A 117 4.43 -3.96 -10.72
C LEU A 117 5.62 -4.74 -11.25
N ARG A 118 5.36 -5.77 -12.07
CA ARG A 118 6.42 -6.49 -12.80
C ARG A 118 7.09 -5.56 -13.81
N GLU A 119 8.37 -5.77 -14.08
CA GLU A 119 9.13 -4.96 -15.04
C GLU A 119 8.54 -5.01 -16.47
N ASP A 120 7.99 -6.15 -16.86
CA ASP A 120 7.31 -6.32 -18.16
C ASP A 120 5.89 -5.72 -18.21
N CYS A 121 5.43 -5.09 -17.12
CA CYS A 121 4.09 -4.51 -16.96
C CYS A 121 2.93 -5.49 -17.19
N THR A 122 3.16 -6.81 -17.12
CA THR A 122 2.09 -7.78 -17.39
C THR A 122 1.30 -8.17 -16.14
N GLY A 123 1.86 -7.99 -14.93
CA GLY A 123 1.22 -8.31 -13.66
C GLY A 123 1.64 -7.37 -12.51
N GLY A 124 0.88 -7.39 -11.42
CA GLY A 124 1.10 -6.51 -10.27
C GLY A 124 -0.07 -6.58 -9.27
N GLY A 125 -0.19 -5.56 -8.43
CA GLY A 125 -1.32 -5.40 -7.51
C GLY A 125 -0.90 -4.83 -6.16
N HIS A 126 -1.85 -4.77 -5.22
CA HIS A 126 -1.55 -4.38 -3.84
C HIS A 126 -0.74 -5.50 -3.17
N LEU A 127 0.37 -5.14 -2.52
CA LEU A 127 1.33 -6.09 -1.93
C LEU A 127 0.77 -6.73 -0.65
N LEU A 128 0.88 -8.05 -0.55
CA LEU A 128 0.57 -8.80 0.68
C LEU A 128 1.85 -9.38 1.32
N GLU A 129 2.74 -9.94 0.51
CA GLU A 129 3.98 -10.59 0.96
C GLU A 129 5.05 -10.52 -0.13
N CYS A 130 6.33 -10.51 0.22
CA CYS A 130 7.43 -10.59 -0.73
C CYS A 130 8.73 -11.16 -0.14
N LYS A 131 9.57 -11.69 -1.02
CA LYS A 131 10.97 -12.04 -0.77
C LYS A 131 11.83 -11.40 -1.84
N LEU A 132 12.80 -10.58 -1.45
CA LEU A 132 13.69 -9.87 -2.37
C LEU A 132 15.08 -10.52 -2.32
N ALA A 133 15.55 -11.05 -3.45
CA ALA A 133 16.89 -11.61 -3.56
C ALA A 133 17.93 -10.47 -3.50
N GLU A 134 17.76 -9.46 -4.34
CA GLU A 134 18.62 -8.29 -4.39
C GLU A 134 17.90 -7.10 -5.04
N GLY A 135 18.27 -5.89 -4.65
CA GLY A 135 17.69 -4.68 -5.19
C GLY A 135 18.17 -3.42 -4.49
N SER A 136 17.40 -2.34 -4.65
CA SER A 136 17.61 -1.10 -3.91
C SER A 136 16.29 -0.52 -3.43
N ALA A 137 16.33 0.16 -2.29
CA ALA A 137 15.22 0.93 -1.76
C ALA A 137 15.59 2.40 -1.74
N ALA A 138 14.70 3.25 -2.24
CA ALA A 138 14.80 4.69 -2.21
C ALA A 138 13.62 5.28 -1.44
N VAL A 139 13.86 6.35 -0.68
CA VAL A 139 12.84 7.05 0.11
C VAL A 139 12.80 8.53 -0.24
N ASP A 140 11.59 9.06 -0.32
CA ASP A 140 11.28 10.50 -0.36
C ASP A 140 10.66 10.88 0.99
N ILE A 141 11.27 11.83 1.71
CA ILE A 141 10.78 12.38 2.97
C ILE A 141 9.76 13.47 2.68
N THR A 142 8.49 13.13 2.78
CA THR A 142 7.38 14.00 2.41
C THR A 142 6.84 14.77 3.63
N THR A 143 7.06 16.10 3.64
CA THR A 143 6.64 17.01 4.72
C THR A 143 5.31 17.71 4.46
N GLU A 144 4.74 17.55 3.26
CA GLU A 144 3.49 18.19 2.84
C GLU A 144 2.45 17.13 2.47
N PHE A 145 1.22 17.32 2.95
CA PHE A 145 0.08 16.46 2.62
C PHE A 145 -1.08 17.34 2.16
N HIS A 146 -1.51 17.13 0.91
CA HIS A 146 -2.65 17.81 0.32
C HIS A 146 -3.77 16.79 0.09
N MET A 147 -4.95 17.07 0.65
CA MET A 147 -6.14 16.24 0.46
C MET A 147 -7.15 16.98 -0.41
N TYR A 148 -7.50 16.34 -1.53
CA TYR A 148 -8.59 16.81 -2.40
C TYR A 148 -9.86 16.06 -2.05
N LEU A 149 -10.88 16.80 -1.63
CA LEU A 149 -12.17 16.22 -1.24
C LEU A 149 -13.07 16.08 -2.47
N PRO A 150 -13.69 14.90 -2.73
CA PRO A 150 -14.65 14.76 -3.80
C PRO A 150 -15.91 15.62 -3.58
N GLU A 151 -16.32 16.39 -4.58
CA GLU A 151 -17.49 17.27 -4.51
C GLU A 151 -18.79 16.60 -5.00
N ASN A 152 -18.90 15.28 -4.86
CA ASN A 152 -20.07 14.52 -5.33
C ASN A 152 -21.04 14.17 -4.18
N ASP A 153 -22.30 13.92 -4.53
CA ASP A 153 -23.37 13.62 -3.57
C ASP A 153 -23.07 12.44 -2.63
N HIS A 154 -22.36 11.42 -3.12
CA HIS A 154 -22.01 10.26 -2.28
C HIS A 154 -21.05 10.67 -1.16
N PHE A 155 -20.02 11.48 -1.46
CA PHE A 155 -19.05 11.91 -0.46
C PHE A 155 -19.61 12.96 0.51
N THR A 156 -20.50 13.84 0.05
CA THR A 156 -21.06 14.92 0.90
C THR A 156 -22.15 14.46 1.86
N HIS A 157 -22.72 13.26 1.67
CA HIS A 157 -23.81 12.73 2.49
C HIS A 157 -23.46 11.44 3.24
N VAL A 158 -22.29 10.84 3.00
CA VAL A 158 -21.85 9.64 3.73
C VAL A 158 -21.37 10.02 5.13
N ASP A 159 -21.74 9.20 6.13
CA ASP A 159 -21.18 9.29 7.47
C ASP A 159 -19.82 8.57 7.51
N LEU A 160 -18.73 9.33 7.49
CA LEU A 160 -17.37 8.79 7.60
C LEU A 160 -16.94 8.58 9.06
N GLY A 161 -17.69 9.11 10.03
CA GLY A 161 -17.34 9.02 11.45
C GLY A 161 -17.56 7.63 12.05
N SER A 162 -18.34 6.78 11.37
CA SER A 162 -18.65 5.41 11.80
C SER A 162 -17.68 4.35 11.25
N VAL A 163 -16.64 4.75 10.50
CA VAL A 163 -15.66 3.81 9.94
C VAL A 163 -14.64 3.44 11.00
N GLU A 164 -14.59 2.15 11.37
CA GLU A 164 -13.67 1.65 12.39
C GLU A 164 -12.27 1.39 11.80
N LYS A 165 -11.21 1.65 12.57
CA LYS A 165 -9.82 1.39 12.15
C LYS A 165 -9.60 -0.07 11.74
N VAL A 166 -10.27 -1.00 12.44
CA VAL A 166 -10.19 -2.44 12.16
C VAL A 166 -10.71 -2.78 10.76
N ASP A 167 -11.71 -2.05 10.24
CA ASP A 167 -12.24 -2.31 8.90
C ASP A 167 -11.24 -1.86 7.82
N ILE A 168 -10.52 -0.75 8.07
CA ILE A 168 -9.43 -0.30 7.20
C ILE A 168 -8.28 -1.32 7.20
N GLU A 169 -7.86 -1.79 8.38
CA GLU A 169 -6.79 -2.79 8.51
C GLU A 169 -7.19 -4.14 7.88
N ARG A 170 -8.43 -4.59 8.05
CA ARG A 170 -8.92 -5.82 7.39
C ARG A 170 -8.97 -5.66 5.88
N ALA A 171 -9.46 -4.52 5.40
CA ALA A 171 -9.55 -4.24 3.98
C ALA A 171 -8.17 -4.07 3.34
N GLU A 172 -7.17 -3.54 4.04
CA GLU A 172 -5.85 -3.22 3.48
C GLU A 172 -4.79 -4.28 3.76
N GLN A 173 -4.73 -4.83 4.97
CA GLN A 173 -3.62 -5.69 5.43
C GLN A 173 -4.02 -7.16 5.63
N GLN A 174 -5.29 -7.52 5.37
CA GLN A 174 -5.83 -8.86 5.59
C GLN A 174 -5.52 -9.44 6.99
N ILE A 175 -5.56 -8.61 8.05
CA ILE A 175 -5.36 -9.10 9.41
C ILE A 175 -6.48 -10.08 9.77
N ASN A 176 -6.14 -11.36 9.91
CA ASN A 176 -7.02 -12.36 10.50
C ASN A 176 -7.17 -12.06 12.00
N ILE A 177 -8.28 -11.40 12.37
CA ILE A 177 -8.65 -11.06 13.76
C ILE A 177 -8.84 -12.26 14.71
N TYR A 178 -8.55 -13.49 14.28
CA TYR A 178 -8.54 -14.67 15.15
C TYR A 178 -7.21 -14.91 15.88
N ASN A 179 -6.14 -14.20 15.55
CA ASN A 179 -4.86 -14.31 16.26
C ASN A 179 -4.38 -12.95 16.78
N GLY A 180 -4.57 -12.71 18.09
CA GLY A 180 -3.69 -11.81 18.84
C GLY A 180 -4.24 -10.43 19.17
N ALA A 181 -5.32 -10.37 19.93
CA ALA A 181 -5.57 -9.24 20.80
C ALA A 181 -4.49 -9.18 21.90
N GLU A 182 -3.26 -8.74 21.61
CA GLU A 182 -2.24 -8.30 22.61
C GLU A 182 -1.09 -7.42 22.06
N ALA A 183 -1.10 -7.00 20.79
CA ALA A 183 0.08 -6.33 20.20
C ALA A 183 -0.08 -4.81 19.98
N TRP A 184 -0.77 -4.06 20.85
CA TRP A 184 -0.70 -2.59 20.84
C TRP A 184 -0.76 -2.02 22.26
N ARG A 185 0.38 -2.09 22.95
CA ARG A 185 0.70 -1.24 24.11
C ARG A 185 2.09 -0.68 23.92
N PHE A 186 2.15 0.58 23.46
CA PHE A 186 3.21 1.52 23.78
C PHE A 186 2.55 2.85 24.10
#